data_AF-A0A0L7KWC9-F1
#
_entry.id   AF-A0A0L7KWC9-F1
#
_cell.length_a   1.000
_cell.length_b   1.000
_cell.length_c   1.000
_cell.angle_alpha   90.00
_cell.angle_beta   90.00
_cell.angle_gamma   90.00
#
_symmetry.space_group_name_H-M   'P 1'
#
loop_
_entity.id
_entity.type
_entity.pdbx_description
1 polymer ?
#
loop_
_entity_poly.entity_id
_entity_poly.type
_entity_poly.pdbx_seq_one_letter_code
_entity_poly.pdbx_strand_id
1 'polypeptide(L)'
;CGLHADFTELTACVGGELDRHEGSAVHRRYFYITLLREPVARYLSEYKHVKRGATWKGSRHWCQGRTATAAEVPACYSGETWRGVTLDEFASCPWNLANNRQTRMLADLALVACYNGTLRHRSADTDRVLLASAKRNLAAMAYFGLTEYQKISQYVFEETFNLLFAVPFTQHNVTVSGATLAALSPAQVAHIKRLNSLDLELYDFAKGLMFKR
;
A
#
# COMPACT_ATOMS: atom_id res chain seq x y z
N CYS A 1 -1.30 -6.95 15.15
CA CYS A 1 -2.37 -6.33 14.33
C CYS A 1 -2.70 -7.09 13.05
N GLY A 2 -1.74 -7.67 12.33
CA GLY A 2 -1.99 -8.53 11.16
C GLY A 2 -0.77 -8.53 10.24
N LEU A 3 -0.68 -9.48 9.31
CA LEU A 3 0.33 -9.44 8.25
C LEU A 3 0.08 -8.22 7.35
N HIS A 4 1.07 -7.34 7.20
CA HIS A 4 0.94 -6.09 6.44
C HIS A 4 -0.33 -5.29 6.77
N ALA A 5 -0.62 -5.14 8.07
CA ALA A 5 -1.79 -4.41 8.55
C ALA A 5 -1.86 -3.00 7.92
N ASP A 6 -3.00 -2.68 7.32
CA ASP A 6 -3.24 -1.39 6.68
C ASP A 6 -3.57 -0.27 7.69
N PHE A 7 -3.81 0.95 7.21
CA PHE A 7 -4.17 2.09 8.06
C PHE A 7 -5.41 1.79 8.92
N THR A 8 -6.47 1.23 8.32
CA THR A 8 -7.72 0.88 9.00
C THR A 8 -7.47 -0.16 10.11
N GLU A 9 -6.66 -1.17 9.82
CA GLU A 9 -6.30 -2.21 10.77
C GLU A 9 -5.44 -1.66 11.91
N LEU A 10 -4.41 -0.88 11.61
CA LEU A 10 -3.47 -0.36 12.60
C LEU A 10 -4.12 0.64 13.55
N THR A 11 -4.93 1.58 13.05
CA THR A 11 -5.59 2.58 13.91
C THR A 11 -6.65 1.97 14.82
N ALA A 12 -7.23 0.83 14.42
CA ALA A 12 -8.20 0.09 15.25
C ALA A 12 -7.54 -0.88 16.25
N CYS A 13 -6.25 -1.22 16.08
CA CYS A 13 -5.61 -2.32 16.79
C CYS A 13 -4.47 -1.88 17.73
N VAL A 14 -3.58 -1.00 17.29
CA VAL A 14 -2.30 -0.75 17.97
C VAL A 14 -2.49 -0.32 19.43
N GLY A 15 -3.47 0.55 19.70
CA GLY A 15 -3.73 1.02 21.07
C GLY A 15 -4.06 -0.11 22.04
N GLY A 16 -5.04 -0.95 21.68
CA GLY A 16 -5.45 -2.06 22.53
C GLY A 16 -4.39 -3.15 22.69
N GLU A 17 -3.56 -3.39 21.67
CA GLU A 17 -2.43 -4.32 21.79
C GLU A 17 -1.36 -3.82 22.76
N LEU A 18 -1.02 -2.53 22.70
CA LEU A 18 -0.05 -1.93 23.63
C LEU A 18 -0.59 -1.90 25.07
N ASP A 19 -1.87 -1.55 25.26
CA ASP A 19 -2.51 -1.59 26.57
C ASP A 19 -2.47 -3.01 27.18
N ARG A 20 -2.73 -4.04 26.36
CA ARG A 20 -2.66 -5.43 26.82
C ARG A 20 -1.24 -5.84 27.19
N HIS A 21 -0.25 -5.42 26.42
CA HIS A 21 1.15 -5.75 26.66
C HIS A 21 1.71 -5.04 27.90
N GLU A 22 1.32 -3.78 28.12
CA GLU A 22 1.80 -2.96 29.24
C GLU A 22 0.93 -3.11 30.51
N GLY A 23 -0.19 -3.82 30.42
CA GLY A 23 -1.07 -4.11 31.56
C GLY A 23 -1.89 -2.92 32.07
N SER A 24 -1.86 -1.78 31.37
CA SER A 24 -2.62 -0.58 31.74
C SER A 24 -3.01 0.24 30.51
N ALA A 25 -4.20 0.83 30.58
CA ALA A 25 -4.68 1.75 29.56
C ALA A 25 -4.03 3.12 29.74
N VAL A 26 -3.18 3.51 28.79
CA VAL A 26 -2.46 4.79 28.84
C VAL A 26 -2.76 5.61 27.60
N HIS A 27 -2.97 6.91 27.78
CA HIS A 27 -3.08 7.83 26.64
C HIS A 27 -1.71 7.98 25.97
N ARG A 28 -1.57 7.46 24.74
CA ARG A 28 -0.34 7.52 23.95
C ARG A 28 -0.53 8.37 22.71
N ARG A 29 0.55 9.02 22.28
CA ARG A 29 0.64 9.67 20.97
C ARG A 29 1.32 8.72 20.00
N TYR A 30 0.64 8.37 18.91
CA TYR A 30 1.18 7.49 17.87
C TYR A 30 1.69 8.32 16.69
N PHE A 31 2.94 8.08 16.31
CA PHE A 31 3.57 8.69 15.13
C PHE A 31 3.62 7.66 14.01
N TYR A 32 2.57 7.63 13.18
CA TYR A 32 2.52 6.73 12.02
C TYR A 32 3.49 7.19 10.95
N ILE A 33 4.18 6.21 10.34
CA ILE A 33 5.08 6.41 9.22
C ILE A 33 4.83 5.39 8.11
N THR A 34 5.20 5.73 6.87
CA THR A 34 5.09 4.78 5.75
C THR A 34 6.13 5.03 4.65
N LEU A 35 6.21 4.12 3.68
CA LEU A 35 6.99 4.28 2.46
C LEU A 35 6.08 4.05 1.25
N LEU A 36 6.21 4.93 0.26
CA LEU A 36 5.54 4.81 -1.03
C LEU A 36 6.56 4.54 -2.14
N ARG A 37 6.04 4.06 -3.28
CA ARG A 37 6.81 3.77 -4.47
C ARG A 37 6.01 4.12 -5.71
N GLU A 38 6.70 4.46 -6.80
CA GLU A 38 6.05 4.72 -8.09
C GLU A 38 5.12 3.54 -8.45
N PRO A 39 3.83 3.78 -8.73
CA PRO A 39 2.82 2.73 -8.80
C PRO A 39 3.07 1.64 -9.83
N VAL A 40 3.59 1.96 -11.02
CA VAL A 40 3.89 0.96 -12.04
C VAL A 40 5.05 0.08 -11.58
N ALA A 41 6.14 0.67 -11.09
CA ALA A 41 7.29 -0.05 -10.57
C ALA A 41 6.93 -0.92 -9.35
N ARG A 42 6.07 -0.41 -8.46
CA ARG A 42 5.53 -1.14 -7.31
C ARG A 42 4.68 -2.32 -7.74
N TYR A 43 3.76 -2.13 -8.69
CA TYR A 43 2.89 -3.18 -9.23
C TYR A 43 3.69 -4.31 -9.87
N LEU A 44 4.69 -3.96 -10.70
CA LEU A 44 5.58 -4.95 -11.33
C LEU A 44 6.47 -5.68 -10.32
N SER A 45 6.89 -5.00 -9.25
CA SER A 45 7.63 -5.61 -8.15
C SER A 45 6.79 -6.68 -7.46
N GLU A 46 5.53 -6.35 -7.18
CA GLU A 46 4.56 -7.25 -6.57
C GLU A 46 4.26 -8.44 -7.48
N TYR A 47 3.98 -8.21 -8.76
CA TYR A 47 3.82 -9.26 -9.77
C TYR A 47 4.97 -10.28 -9.73
N LYS A 48 6.22 -9.81 -9.75
CA LYS A 48 7.38 -10.70 -9.71
C LYS A 48 7.50 -11.48 -8.40
N HIS A 49 7.07 -10.90 -7.28
CA HIS A 49 7.05 -11.60 -6.00
C HIS A 49 5.98 -12.70 -6.00
N VAL A 50 4.78 -12.37 -6.48
CA VAL A 50 3.65 -13.31 -6.61
C VAL A 50 3.98 -14.45 -7.56
N LYS A 51 4.58 -14.15 -8.72
CA LYS A 51 5.05 -15.16 -9.68
C LYS A 51 6.01 -16.19 -9.06
N ARG A 52 6.76 -15.81 -8.03
CA ARG A 52 7.68 -16.71 -7.30
C ARG A 52 7.03 -17.44 -6.12
N GLY A 53 5.78 -17.08 -5.77
CA GLY A 53 4.96 -17.80 -4.79
C GLY A 53 4.43 -16.96 -3.63
N ALA A 54 4.68 -15.64 -3.59
CA ALA A 54 4.08 -14.80 -2.56
C ALA A 54 2.56 -14.68 -2.73
N THR A 55 1.84 -14.65 -1.61
CA THR A 55 0.38 -14.56 -1.58
C THR A 55 -0.14 -13.55 -0.57
N TRP A 56 0.58 -13.35 0.54
CA TRP A 56 0.11 -12.62 1.72
C TRP A 56 -1.25 -13.12 2.26
N LYS A 57 -1.59 -14.38 2.01
CA LYS A 57 -2.89 -14.99 2.39
C LYS A 57 -3.19 -15.00 3.89
N GLY A 58 -2.20 -14.72 4.74
CA GLY A 58 -2.38 -14.55 6.20
C GLY A 58 -2.80 -13.14 6.62
N SER A 59 -3.04 -12.23 5.68
CA SER A 59 -3.56 -10.88 5.96
C SER A 59 -5.01 -10.98 6.45
N ARG A 60 -5.36 -10.21 7.48
CA ARG A 60 -6.68 -10.31 8.11
C ARG A 60 -7.73 -9.51 7.35
N HIS A 61 -7.34 -8.42 6.70
CA HIS A 61 -8.31 -7.54 6.03
C HIS A 61 -9.39 -7.07 7.01
N TRP A 62 -8.97 -6.69 8.22
CA TRP A 62 -9.86 -6.34 9.31
C TRP A 62 -10.44 -4.94 9.14
N CYS A 63 -11.76 -4.82 9.18
CA CYS A 63 -12.45 -3.54 9.07
C CYS A 63 -13.81 -3.64 9.79
N GLN A 64 -14.17 -2.57 10.51
CA GLN A 64 -15.41 -2.51 11.32
C GLN A 64 -15.61 -3.73 12.24
N GLY A 65 -14.55 -4.17 12.92
CA GLY A 65 -14.64 -5.23 13.93
C GLY A 65 -14.72 -6.65 13.40
N ARG A 66 -14.49 -6.88 12.09
CA ARG A 66 -14.47 -8.22 11.50
C ARG A 66 -13.41 -8.38 10.40
N THR A 67 -13.04 -9.63 10.14
CA THR A 67 -12.21 -10.04 8.99
C THR A 67 -13.07 -10.03 7.71
N ALA A 68 -12.48 -9.65 6.59
CA ALA A 68 -13.14 -9.79 5.29
C ALA A 68 -13.41 -11.27 4.95
N THR A 69 -14.55 -11.54 4.33
CA THR A 69 -14.94 -12.88 3.88
C THR A 69 -14.30 -13.23 2.54
N ALA A 70 -14.27 -14.52 2.20
CA ALA A 70 -13.81 -14.99 0.90
C ALA A 70 -14.70 -14.50 -0.27
N ALA A 71 -15.94 -14.09 -0.01
CA ALA A 71 -16.80 -13.47 -1.01
C ALA A 71 -16.43 -12.00 -1.28
N GLU A 72 -15.98 -11.28 -0.25
CA GLU A 72 -15.53 -9.88 -0.35
C GLU A 72 -14.12 -9.76 -0.92
N VAL A 73 -13.24 -10.74 -0.61
CA VAL A 73 -11.86 -10.79 -1.11
C VAL A 73 -11.53 -12.21 -1.58
N PRO A 74 -12.07 -12.63 -2.74
CA PRO A 74 -11.76 -13.94 -3.30
C PRO A 74 -10.32 -14.01 -3.80
N ALA A 75 -9.73 -15.20 -3.75
CA ALA A 75 -8.40 -15.43 -4.30
C ALA A 75 -8.42 -15.35 -5.84
N CYS A 76 -7.37 -14.75 -6.42
CA CYS A 76 -7.16 -14.74 -7.86
C CYS A 76 -6.55 -16.03 -8.43
N TYR A 77 -6.29 -17.02 -7.58
CA TYR A 77 -5.61 -18.26 -7.93
C TYR A 77 -6.28 -19.45 -7.24
N SER A 78 -6.12 -20.62 -7.85
CA SER A 78 -6.48 -21.90 -7.25
C SER A 78 -5.28 -22.52 -6.52
N GLY A 79 -5.54 -23.32 -5.49
CA GLY A 79 -4.49 -23.98 -4.71
C GLY A 79 -3.76 -23.07 -3.73
N GLU A 80 -2.49 -23.36 -3.47
CA GLU A 80 -1.76 -22.72 -2.36
C GLU A 80 -1.17 -21.34 -2.67
N THR A 81 -0.75 -21.13 -3.93
CA THR A 81 -0.03 -19.93 -4.41
C THR A 81 -0.34 -19.63 -5.87
N TRP A 82 0.01 -18.43 -6.32
CA TRP A 82 -0.10 -18.01 -7.73
C TRP A 82 1.24 -18.12 -8.49
N ARG A 83 2.02 -19.17 -8.19
CA ARG A 83 3.35 -19.37 -8.79
C ARG A 83 3.22 -19.55 -10.31
N GLY A 84 4.14 -18.92 -11.05
CA GLY A 84 4.20 -19.03 -12.51
C GLY A 84 3.27 -18.08 -13.28
N VAL A 85 2.37 -17.35 -12.60
CA VAL A 85 1.42 -16.43 -13.24
C VAL A 85 2.08 -15.50 -14.26
N THR A 86 1.44 -15.33 -15.41
CA THR A 86 1.83 -14.35 -16.42
C THR A 86 1.42 -12.93 -15.99
N LEU A 87 2.01 -11.91 -16.60
CA LEU A 87 1.61 -10.54 -16.26
C LEU A 87 0.15 -10.27 -16.65
N ASP A 88 -0.30 -10.80 -17.78
CA ASP A 88 -1.65 -10.56 -18.29
C ASP A 88 -2.71 -11.26 -17.41
N GLU A 89 -2.45 -12.48 -16.93
CA GLU A 89 -3.31 -13.15 -15.92
C GLU A 89 -3.33 -12.40 -14.59
N PHE A 90 -2.17 -11.88 -14.15
CA PHE A 90 -2.09 -11.09 -12.93
C PHE A 90 -2.92 -9.80 -13.05
N ALA A 91 -2.84 -9.13 -14.19
CA ALA A 91 -3.55 -7.89 -14.47
C ALA A 91 -5.05 -8.10 -14.75
N SER A 92 -5.45 -9.26 -15.25
CA SER A 92 -6.84 -9.54 -15.61
C SER A 92 -7.73 -9.88 -14.41
N CYS A 93 -7.16 -10.29 -13.26
CA CYS A 93 -7.96 -10.60 -12.08
C CYS A 93 -8.56 -9.30 -11.48
N PRO A 94 -9.91 -9.16 -11.46
CA PRO A 94 -10.56 -7.96 -10.94
C PRO A 94 -10.47 -7.82 -9.42
N TRP A 95 -10.13 -8.91 -8.73
CA TRP A 95 -9.97 -8.99 -7.29
C TRP A 95 -8.52 -8.83 -6.82
N ASN A 96 -7.59 -8.56 -7.74
CA ASN A 96 -6.18 -8.49 -7.42
C ASN A 96 -5.90 -7.32 -6.44
N LEU A 97 -5.51 -7.66 -5.22
CA LEU A 97 -5.12 -6.72 -4.17
C LEU A 97 -3.91 -5.85 -4.54
N ALA A 98 -3.17 -6.19 -5.60
CA ALA A 98 -2.15 -5.32 -6.15
C ALA A 98 -2.72 -4.03 -6.76
N ASN A 99 -3.96 -4.04 -7.27
CA ASN A 99 -4.58 -2.87 -7.87
C ASN A 99 -4.85 -1.80 -6.81
N ASN A 100 -4.35 -0.58 -7.04
CA ASN A 100 -4.46 0.57 -6.12
C ASN A 100 -4.11 0.23 -4.65
N ARG A 101 -3.07 -0.59 -4.46
CA ARG A 101 -2.67 -1.09 -3.14
C ARG A 101 -2.36 0.05 -2.18
N GLN A 102 -1.61 1.06 -2.62
CA GLN A 102 -1.15 2.13 -1.71
C GLN A 102 -2.34 2.97 -1.24
N THR A 103 -3.26 3.31 -2.15
CA THR A 103 -4.48 4.04 -1.85
C THR A 103 -5.36 3.24 -0.90
N ARG A 104 -5.62 1.96 -1.21
CA ARG A 104 -6.44 1.09 -0.35
C ARG A 104 -5.83 0.96 1.04
N MET A 105 -4.52 0.74 1.14
CA MET A 105 -3.86 0.49 2.42
C MET A 105 -3.66 1.76 3.27
N LEU A 106 -3.79 2.96 2.68
CA LEU A 106 -3.67 4.24 3.41
C LEU A 106 -5.02 4.89 3.70
N ALA A 107 -6.08 4.49 3.01
CA ALA A 107 -7.42 4.97 3.27
C ALA A 107 -8.03 4.33 4.53
N ASP A 108 -8.96 5.07 5.13
CA ASP A 108 -9.97 4.48 6.01
C ASP A 108 -11.03 3.76 5.15
N LEU A 109 -11.01 2.43 5.18
CA LEU A 109 -11.90 1.59 4.39
C LEU A 109 -13.33 1.56 4.94
N ALA A 110 -13.54 1.93 6.21
CA ALA A 110 -14.89 1.98 6.78
C ALA A 110 -15.77 3.02 6.07
N LEU A 111 -15.17 4.04 5.44
CA LEU A 111 -15.85 5.07 4.65
C LEU A 111 -16.52 4.55 3.38
N VAL A 112 -16.11 3.37 2.90
CA VAL A 112 -16.64 2.74 1.68
C VAL A 112 -17.16 1.33 1.94
N ALA A 113 -17.75 1.09 3.11
CA ALA A 113 -18.27 -0.22 3.51
C ALA A 113 -17.20 -1.34 3.46
N CYS A 114 -15.98 -1.03 3.93
CA CYS A 114 -14.87 -1.96 4.01
C CYS A 114 -14.55 -2.58 2.65
N TYR A 115 -14.37 -3.91 2.58
CA TYR A 115 -13.94 -4.57 1.36
C TYR A 115 -15.03 -4.63 0.28
N ASN A 116 -16.30 -4.45 0.65
CA ASN A 116 -17.43 -4.46 -0.29
C ASN A 116 -17.47 -3.23 -1.21
N GLY A 117 -16.92 -2.08 -0.80
CA GLY A 117 -16.72 -0.92 -1.68
C GLY A 117 -15.29 -0.80 -2.22
N THR A 118 -14.50 -1.88 -2.16
CA THR A 118 -13.14 -1.92 -2.67
C THR A 118 -12.98 -2.95 -3.80
N LEU A 119 -11.80 -2.98 -4.42
CA LEU A 119 -11.43 -3.95 -5.46
C LEU A 119 -12.35 -3.92 -6.68
N ARG A 120 -13.10 -5.01 -6.93
CA ARG A 120 -13.99 -5.17 -8.09
C ARG A 120 -15.24 -4.30 -7.99
N HIS A 121 -15.71 -4.01 -6.79
CA HIS A 121 -16.98 -3.30 -6.54
C HIS A 121 -16.85 -1.78 -6.49
N ARG A 122 -15.66 -1.24 -6.81
CA ARG A 122 -15.42 0.21 -6.79
C ARG A 122 -16.26 0.92 -7.83
N SER A 123 -16.85 2.04 -7.42
CA SER A 123 -17.44 3.06 -8.27
C SER A 123 -16.57 4.31 -8.30
N ALA A 124 -16.90 5.25 -9.18
CA ALA A 124 -16.23 6.56 -9.22
C ALA A 124 -16.35 7.32 -7.89
N ASP A 125 -17.47 7.17 -7.18
CA ASP A 125 -17.68 7.82 -5.89
C ASP A 125 -16.85 7.17 -4.79
N THR A 126 -16.80 5.83 -4.71
CA THR A 126 -15.92 5.16 -3.74
C THR A 126 -14.45 5.44 -4.03
N ASP A 127 -14.06 5.55 -5.29
CA ASP A 127 -12.69 5.89 -5.70
C ASP A 127 -12.28 7.31 -5.22
N ARG A 128 -13.18 8.29 -5.36
CA ARG A 128 -12.98 9.65 -4.83
C ARG A 128 -12.81 9.65 -3.30
N VAL A 129 -13.67 8.92 -2.59
CA VAL A 129 -13.62 8.81 -1.12
C VAL A 129 -12.31 8.15 -0.66
N LEU A 130 -11.93 7.03 -1.29
CA LEU A 130 -10.68 6.32 -0.99
C LEU A 130 -9.47 7.21 -1.20
N LEU A 131 -9.37 7.88 -2.36
CA LEU A 131 -8.24 8.74 -2.68
C LEU A 131 -8.14 9.94 -1.73
N ALA A 132 -9.27 10.60 -1.43
CA ALA A 132 -9.30 11.71 -0.49
C ALA A 132 -8.88 11.28 0.92
N SER A 133 -9.38 10.13 1.38
CA SER A 133 -9.01 9.53 2.66
C SER A 133 -7.51 9.20 2.73
N ALA A 134 -6.96 8.54 1.71
CA ALA A 134 -5.54 8.21 1.64
C ALA A 134 -4.64 9.46 1.63
N LYS A 135 -4.98 10.49 0.84
CA LYS A 135 -4.22 11.76 0.80
C LYS A 135 -4.22 12.45 2.17
N ARG A 136 -5.39 12.53 2.83
CA ARG A 136 -5.52 13.13 4.16
C ARG A 136 -4.69 12.36 5.20
N ASN A 137 -4.82 11.03 5.22
CA ASN A 137 -4.13 10.19 6.19
C ASN A 137 -2.61 10.26 5.99
N LEU A 138 -2.13 10.18 4.74
CA LEU A 138 -0.71 10.33 4.40
C LEU A 138 -0.17 11.70 4.82
N ALA A 139 -0.91 12.79 4.58
CA ALA A 139 -0.48 14.13 4.95
C ALA A 139 -0.41 14.33 6.47
N ALA A 140 -1.27 13.64 7.23
CA ALA A 140 -1.30 13.65 8.69
C ALA A 140 -0.27 12.72 9.35
N MET A 141 0.33 11.78 8.60
CA MET A 141 1.42 10.95 9.12
C MET A 141 2.62 11.82 9.50
N ALA A 142 3.28 11.41 10.59
CA ALA A 142 4.49 12.08 11.08
C ALA A 142 5.54 12.14 9.97
N TYR A 143 5.72 11.03 9.25
CA TYR A 143 6.68 10.94 8.16
C TYR A 143 6.21 9.96 7.08
N PHE A 144 6.59 10.22 5.83
CA PHE A 144 6.58 9.21 4.80
C PHE A 144 7.77 9.37 3.86
N GLY A 145 8.30 8.26 3.35
CA GLY A 145 9.39 8.23 2.39
C GLY A 145 8.91 7.82 1.00
N LEU A 146 9.71 8.15 -0.02
CA LEU A 146 9.52 7.71 -1.40
C LEU A 146 10.72 6.85 -1.82
N THR A 147 10.46 5.67 -2.36
CA THR A 147 11.49 4.69 -2.70
C THR A 147 12.51 5.25 -3.71
N GLU A 148 12.05 6.14 -4.59
CA GLU A 148 12.80 6.82 -5.64
C GLU A 148 13.68 7.97 -5.10
N TYR A 149 13.54 8.35 -3.84
CA TYR A 149 14.21 9.51 -3.22
C TYR A 149 14.78 9.15 -1.83
N GLN A 150 15.65 8.13 -1.77
CA GLN A 150 16.18 7.60 -0.50
C GLN A 150 16.92 8.65 0.34
N LYS A 151 17.78 9.48 -0.27
CA LYS A 151 18.51 10.52 0.47
C LYS A 151 17.62 11.63 1.02
N ILE A 152 16.60 12.04 0.26
CA ILE A 152 15.61 13.02 0.72
C ILE A 152 14.77 12.41 1.83
N SER A 153 14.35 11.16 1.65
CA SER A 153 13.62 10.39 2.66
C SER A 153 14.40 10.30 3.98
N GLN A 154 15.71 10.03 3.91
CA GLN A 154 16.59 10.06 5.08
C GLN A 154 16.56 11.44 5.76
N TYR A 155 16.85 12.51 5.01
CA TYR A 155 16.89 13.88 5.55
C TYR A 155 15.57 14.27 6.23
N VAL A 156 14.43 14.05 5.56
CA VAL A 156 13.11 14.40 6.12
C VAL A 156 12.81 13.60 7.38
N PHE A 157 13.22 12.33 7.46
CA PHE A 157 13.07 11.51 8.67
C PHE A 157 13.90 12.06 9.82
N GLU A 158 15.18 12.34 9.57
CA GLU A 158 16.13 12.86 10.55
C GLU A 158 15.64 14.18 11.14
N GLU A 159 15.21 15.11 10.30
CA GLU A 159 14.65 16.41 10.72
C GLU A 159 13.31 16.28 11.46
N THR A 160 12.44 15.37 11.02
CA THR A 160 11.11 15.18 11.63
C THR A 160 11.20 14.65 13.06
N PHE A 161 12.15 13.75 13.33
CA PHE A 161 12.29 13.10 14.64
C PHE A 161 13.49 13.60 15.45
N ASN A 162 14.29 14.53 14.91
CA ASN A 162 15.56 14.96 15.49
C ASN A 162 16.47 13.76 15.83
N LEU A 163 16.63 12.87 14.84
CA LEU A 163 17.43 11.66 14.90
C LEU A 163 18.45 11.64 13.76
N LEU A 164 19.47 10.78 13.85
CA LEU A 164 20.46 10.59 12.78
C LEU A 164 20.65 9.11 12.50
N PHE A 165 20.68 8.73 11.22
CA PHE A 165 21.06 7.38 10.83
C PHE A 165 22.58 7.20 10.90
N ALA A 166 23.03 6.07 11.46
CA ALA A 166 24.46 5.74 11.52
C ALA A 166 25.08 5.51 10.12
N VAL A 167 24.28 5.04 9.16
CA VAL A 167 24.70 4.77 7.78
C VAL A 167 23.81 5.54 6.83
N PRO A 168 24.38 6.38 5.93
CA PRO A 168 23.60 7.12 4.94
C PRO A 168 22.86 6.20 3.98
N PHE A 169 21.68 6.62 3.55
CA PHE A 169 20.88 5.89 2.59
C PHE A 169 21.51 5.96 1.20
N THR A 170 21.44 4.84 0.48
CA THR A 170 21.94 4.71 -0.89
C THR A 170 20.80 4.46 -1.86
N GLN A 171 20.83 5.15 -3.00
CA GLN A 171 19.80 5.03 -4.02
C GLN A 171 20.11 3.83 -4.92
N HIS A 172 19.28 2.79 -4.87
CA HIS A 172 19.40 1.61 -5.73
C HIS A 172 18.33 1.63 -6.83
N ASN A 173 18.67 2.23 -7.98
CA ASN A 173 17.75 2.35 -9.11
C ASN A 173 17.65 1.08 -9.98
N VAL A 174 18.64 0.18 -9.89
CA VAL A 174 18.59 -1.12 -10.57
C VAL A 174 17.66 -2.03 -9.80
N THR A 175 16.39 -2.01 -10.19
CA THR A 175 15.35 -2.85 -9.57
C THR A 175 14.87 -3.91 -10.55
N VAL A 176 14.41 -5.04 -10.02
CA VAL A 176 13.74 -6.10 -10.81
C VAL A 176 12.56 -5.53 -11.61
N SER A 177 11.88 -4.51 -11.08
CA SER A 177 10.81 -3.79 -11.76
C SER A 177 11.28 -3.04 -13.00
N GLY A 178 12.46 -2.40 -12.95
CA GLY A 178 13.00 -1.63 -14.08
C GLY A 178 13.30 -2.51 -15.30
N ALA A 179 13.95 -3.66 -15.09
CA ALA A 179 14.18 -4.64 -16.16
C ALA A 179 12.87 -5.22 -16.72
N THR A 180 11.87 -5.42 -15.86
CA THR A 180 10.54 -5.89 -16.30
C THR A 180 9.85 -4.84 -17.14
N LEU A 181 9.86 -3.57 -16.71
CA LEU A 181 9.20 -2.47 -17.39
C LEU A 181 9.76 -2.26 -18.82
N ALA A 182 11.08 -2.38 -19.00
CA ALA A 182 11.71 -2.26 -20.31
C ALA A 182 11.27 -3.32 -21.32
N ALA A 183 10.75 -4.47 -20.86
CA ALA A 183 10.27 -5.56 -21.69
C ALA A 183 8.76 -5.48 -22.00
N LEU A 184 8.03 -4.48 -21.48
CA LEU A 184 6.59 -4.36 -21.68
C LEU A 184 6.22 -3.57 -22.92
N SER A 185 5.14 -4.00 -23.56
CA SER A 185 4.51 -3.20 -24.61
C SER A 185 3.87 -1.92 -24.02
N PRO A 186 3.75 -0.84 -24.81
CA PRO A 186 3.03 0.36 -24.40
C PRO A 186 1.59 0.09 -23.93
N ALA A 187 0.92 -0.89 -24.56
CA ALA A 187 -0.44 -1.29 -24.18
C ALA A 187 -0.50 -1.91 -22.77
N GLN A 188 0.47 -2.77 -22.42
CA GLN A 188 0.58 -3.34 -21.07
C GLN A 188 0.87 -2.27 -20.02
N VAL A 189 1.78 -1.34 -20.31
CA VAL A 189 2.08 -0.21 -19.41
C VAL A 189 0.82 0.64 -19.19
N ALA A 190 0.10 0.98 -20.27
CA ALA A 190 -1.14 1.74 -20.17
C ALA A 190 -2.22 1.00 -19.37
N HIS A 191 -2.31 -0.32 -19.52
CA HIS A 191 -3.24 -1.14 -18.74
C HIS A 191 -2.91 -1.13 -17.24
N ILE A 192 -1.63 -1.32 -16.87
CA ILE A 192 -1.19 -1.24 -15.46
C ILE A 192 -1.47 0.13 -14.87
N LYS A 193 -1.21 1.20 -15.63
CA LYS A 193 -1.54 2.57 -15.19
C LYS A 193 -3.03 2.73 -14.92
N ARG A 194 -3.92 2.21 -15.77
CA ARG A 194 -5.37 2.23 -15.54
C ARG A 194 -5.77 1.45 -14.29
N LEU A 195 -5.19 0.26 -14.06
CA LEU A 195 -5.45 -0.54 -12.86
C LEU A 195 -5.01 0.16 -11.56
N ASN A 196 -4.02 1.06 -11.65
CA ASN A 196 -3.42 1.77 -10.53
C ASN A 196 -3.63 3.29 -10.60
N SER A 197 -4.75 3.74 -11.19
CA SER A 197 -5.04 5.17 -11.39
C SER A 197 -5.05 5.98 -10.10
N LEU A 198 -5.64 5.45 -9.02
CA LEU A 198 -5.66 6.15 -7.73
C LEU A 198 -4.28 6.20 -7.10
N ASP A 199 -3.50 5.11 -7.21
CA ASP A 199 -2.12 5.10 -6.72
C ASP A 199 -1.24 6.11 -7.46
N LEU A 200 -1.47 6.34 -8.76
CA LEU A 200 -0.79 7.38 -9.53
C LEU A 200 -1.10 8.77 -8.99
N GLU A 201 -2.38 9.09 -8.81
CA GLU A 201 -2.79 10.38 -8.25
C GLU A 201 -2.33 10.57 -6.79
N LEU A 202 -2.29 9.52 -5.99
CA LEU A 202 -1.78 9.54 -4.63
C LEU A 202 -0.27 9.76 -4.61
N TYR A 203 0.47 9.07 -5.49
CA TYR A 203 1.92 9.19 -5.58
C TYR A 203 2.35 10.58 -6.06
N ASP A 204 1.65 11.16 -7.04
CA ASP A 204 1.90 12.54 -7.48
C ASP A 204 1.65 13.55 -6.36
N PHE A 205 0.57 13.36 -5.59
CA PHE A 205 0.31 14.15 -4.38
C PHE A 205 1.43 13.99 -3.34
N ALA A 206 1.84 12.75 -3.05
CA ALA A 206 2.89 12.45 -2.07
C ALA A 206 4.23 13.09 -2.45
N LYS A 207 4.59 13.01 -3.74
CA LYS A 207 5.77 13.65 -4.30
C LYS A 207 5.71 15.17 -4.15
N GLY A 208 4.59 15.79 -4.50
CA GLY A 208 4.39 17.22 -4.32
C GLY A 208 4.46 17.68 -2.86
N LEU A 209 3.95 16.86 -1.93
CA LEU A 209 4.00 17.14 -0.49
C LEU A 209 5.43 16.96 0.07
N MET A 210 6.15 15.92 -0.34
CA MET A 210 7.53 15.67 0.11
C MET A 210 8.46 16.82 -0.26
N PHE A 211 8.37 17.37 -1.47
CA PHE A 211 9.22 18.49 -1.90
C PHE A 211 8.83 19.84 -1.30
N LYS A 212 7.72 19.92 -0.55
CA LYS A 212 7.32 21.10 0.21
C LYS A 212 7.72 21.01 1.69
N ARG A 213 7.97 19.79 2.19
CA ARG A 213 8.51 19.54 3.54
C ARG A 213 10.01 19.76 3.52
#